data_AF-A0A935MAZ1-F1
#
_entry.id   AF-A0A935MAZ1-F1
#
_cell.length_a   1.000
_cell.length_b   1.000
_cell.length_c   1.000
_cell.angle_alpha   90.00
_cell.angle_beta   90.00
_cell.angle_gamma   90.00
#
_symmetry.space_group_name_H-M   'P 1'
#
loop_
_entity.id
_entity.type
_entity.pdbx_description
1 polymer ?
#
loop_
_entity_poly.entity_id
_entity_poly.type
_entity_poly.pdbx_seq_one_letter_code
_entity_poly.pdbx_strand_id
1 'polypeptide(L)'
;MMQPTSHHKNKQHPMRFARLILIAMGIALLLSTGFLLTDSVNASRSIQVGMTPTISPSPTPTFDASRLDRPNVPAILSQVDEGQLIFWGVCIACHGDRGQGLTDEWRLGAYKEDGNCWQSGCHGKDHPPHGFEIPKTLVFPALSMAGSLGRFQNAQQLYDYVVEMMPWWNPRSLGPEKAWQVTAYLLKLKGSLPDGLVLNETNASAVPVHRKVTTPQNTNTAIFIFLGTVIFAMIGLVARDAFAGNENASISNPIPGSAARPSFFAHLHPPTIPAMQARWRYTLGAGGAAVFLSLVLVLTGLLEMFYYIPTPEKAAISVETITSFVPFGALVRNLHYWSAQLLVLVALIHLARIIFTGAYSAQRKFNFLLGLGLLVFILLLDFTGYVLRWDEGIRWALTAGTNLLKSIPWIGNQLYEFVLGGSEPGPAALIRFYSWHIFVLSLTGAVVMIWHLFRVRRDGGIAAAPAGQREDSARITRAELLRREILGMFFGGVLLVVFSILVPAPIAAPMRGATIVDADSSAPWFFLWVQQLLKLGDPFLLGILLPLGVILFIGAMPYLFKDIQQTELGRWFPRSGQRVQLIFILISVIIMALTALSISQ
;
A
#
# COMPACT_ATOMS: atom_id res chain seq x y z
N MET A 1 -22.76 -67.48 -41.47
CA MET A 1 -23.51 -66.20 -41.42
C MET A 1 -23.93 -65.94 -39.99
N MET A 2 -23.24 -65.05 -39.28
CA MET A 2 -23.67 -64.46 -38.00
C MET A 2 -22.83 -63.19 -37.79
N GLN A 3 -23.47 -62.02 -37.86
CA GLN A 3 -22.89 -60.74 -37.41
C GLN A 3 -23.05 -60.64 -35.89
N PRO A 4 -22.10 -60.02 -35.16
CA PRO A 4 -22.38 -59.42 -33.87
C PRO A 4 -22.66 -57.92 -34.03
N THR A 5 -23.79 -57.49 -33.48
CA THR A 5 -24.23 -56.11 -33.37
C THR A 5 -23.39 -55.35 -32.35
N SER A 6 -22.78 -54.22 -32.75
CA SER A 6 -22.07 -53.32 -31.83
C SER A 6 -23.06 -52.37 -31.14
N HIS A 7 -23.30 -52.58 -29.84
CA HIS A 7 -23.99 -51.62 -28.98
C HIS A 7 -23.09 -50.39 -28.74
N HIS A 8 -23.36 -49.29 -29.46
CA HIS A 8 -22.80 -47.97 -29.12
C HIS A 8 -23.50 -47.45 -27.85
N LYS A 9 -22.90 -47.67 -26.67
CA LYS A 9 -23.33 -46.97 -25.44
C LYS A 9 -22.98 -45.48 -25.56
N ASN A 10 -24.03 -44.66 -25.60
CA ASN A 10 -23.99 -43.21 -25.63
C ASN A 10 -23.30 -42.63 -24.36
N LYS A 11 -21.99 -42.35 -24.44
CA LYS A 11 -21.18 -41.74 -23.38
C LYS A 11 -21.33 -40.21 -23.26
N GLN A 12 -22.27 -39.57 -23.96
CA GLN A 12 -22.39 -38.09 -23.95
C GLN A 12 -23.34 -37.53 -22.87
N HIS A 13 -24.19 -38.35 -22.24
CA HIS A 13 -25.17 -37.89 -21.26
C HIS A 13 -24.61 -37.41 -19.89
N PRO A 14 -23.59 -38.03 -19.27
CA PRO A 14 -23.16 -37.60 -17.92
C PRO A 14 -22.44 -36.25 -17.92
N MET A 15 -21.80 -35.85 -19.03
CA MET A 15 -21.07 -34.57 -19.13
C MET A 15 -21.99 -33.36 -19.35
N ARG A 16 -23.14 -33.55 -20.01
CA ARG A 16 -24.14 -32.47 -20.15
C ARG A 16 -24.86 -32.20 -18.83
N PHE A 17 -25.10 -33.24 -18.04
CA PHE A 17 -25.75 -33.14 -16.73
C PHE A 17 -24.83 -32.42 -15.71
N ALA A 18 -23.53 -32.75 -15.67
CA ALA A 18 -22.56 -32.05 -14.83
C ALA A 18 -22.40 -30.57 -15.19
N ARG A 19 -22.45 -30.21 -16.49
CA ARG A 19 -22.43 -28.81 -16.95
C ARG A 19 -23.67 -28.02 -16.50
N LEU A 20 -24.85 -28.64 -16.57
CA LEU A 20 -26.11 -28.01 -16.13
C LEU A 20 -26.12 -27.79 -14.62
N ILE A 21 -25.59 -28.73 -13.83
CA ILE A 21 -25.49 -28.59 -12.37
C ILE A 21 -24.52 -27.47 -11.98
N LEU A 22 -23.35 -27.36 -12.64
CA LEU A 22 -22.38 -26.29 -12.34
C LEU A 22 -22.90 -24.90 -12.72
N ILE A 23 -23.63 -24.78 -13.83
CA ILE A 23 -24.26 -23.51 -14.24
C ILE A 23 -25.40 -23.15 -13.28
N ALA A 24 -26.23 -24.12 -12.89
CA ALA A 24 -27.31 -23.91 -11.93
C ALA A 24 -26.78 -23.52 -10.53
N MET A 25 -25.69 -24.15 -10.07
CA MET A 25 -25.01 -23.78 -8.83
C MET A 25 -24.41 -22.37 -8.92
N GLY A 26 -23.78 -21.99 -10.04
CA GLY A 26 -23.25 -20.65 -10.26
C GLY A 26 -24.32 -19.56 -10.25
N ILE A 27 -25.48 -19.82 -10.87
CA ILE A 27 -26.63 -18.89 -10.87
C ILE A 27 -27.25 -18.80 -9.46
N ALA A 28 -27.41 -19.92 -8.76
CA ALA A 28 -27.92 -19.94 -7.39
C ALA A 28 -27.00 -19.18 -6.42
N LEU A 29 -25.67 -19.27 -6.61
CA LEU A 29 -24.67 -18.56 -5.79
C LEU A 29 -24.62 -17.05 -6.11
N LEU A 30 -24.83 -16.65 -7.38
CA LEU A 30 -24.96 -15.26 -7.80
C LEU A 30 -26.25 -14.60 -7.27
N LEU A 31 -27.35 -15.36 -7.23
CA LEU A 31 -28.62 -14.89 -6.67
C LEU A 31 -28.56 -14.78 -5.14
N SER A 32 -27.88 -15.71 -4.45
CA SER A 32 -27.70 -15.63 -2.99
C SER A 32 -26.74 -14.52 -2.57
N THR A 33 -25.71 -14.22 -3.38
CA THR A 33 -24.86 -13.02 -3.16
C THR A 33 -25.61 -11.73 -3.42
N GLY A 34 -26.46 -11.66 -4.43
CA GLY A 34 -27.34 -10.50 -4.65
C GLY A 34 -28.28 -10.25 -3.46
N PHE A 35 -28.79 -11.32 -2.85
CA PHE A 35 -29.65 -11.24 -1.66
C PHE A 35 -28.88 -10.79 -0.40
N LEU A 36 -27.66 -11.28 -0.19
CA LEU A 36 -26.81 -10.87 0.96
C LEU A 36 -26.19 -9.47 0.78
N LEU A 37 -25.92 -9.04 -0.46
CA LEU A 37 -25.50 -7.67 -0.76
C LEU A 37 -26.65 -6.67 -0.57
N THR A 38 -27.88 -7.06 -0.88
CA THR A 38 -29.06 -6.22 -0.59
C THR A 38 -29.38 -6.19 0.90
N ASP A 39 -29.18 -7.28 1.64
CA ASP A 39 -29.28 -7.28 3.11
C ASP A 39 -28.17 -6.49 3.80
N SER A 40 -26.94 -6.47 3.26
CA SER A 40 -25.85 -5.63 3.82
C SER A 40 -25.98 -4.16 3.43
N VAL A 41 -26.51 -3.85 2.24
CA VAL A 41 -26.89 -2.48 1.86
C VAL A 41 -28.11 -2.02 2.69
N ASN A 42 -29.09 -2.89 2.95
CA ASN A 42 -30.21 -2.61 3.84
C ASN A 42 -29.78 -2.54 5.32
N ALA A 43 -28.77 -3.30 5.75
CA ALA A 43 -28.17 -3.20 7.08
C ALA A 43 -27.34 -1.91 7.23
N SER A 44 -26.70 -1.44 6.15
CA SER A 44 -26.07 -0.11 6.12
C SER A 44 -27.10 1.02 6.11
N ARG A 45 -28.31 0.78 5.58
CA ARG A 45 -29.47 1.69 5.70
C ARG A 45 -30.19 1.58 7.05
N SER A 46 -30.10 0.46 7.77
CA SER A 46 -30.66 0.30 9.12
C SER A 46 -29.76 0.89 10.22
N ILE A 47 -28.56 1.36 9.86
CA ILE A 47 -27.87 2.44 10.56
C ILE A 47 -28.42 3.79 10.05
N GLN A 48 -29.75 3.92 10.06
CA GLN A 48 -30.45 5.20 10.11
C GLN A 48 -31.15 5.21 11.46
N VAL A 49 -30.59 6.02 12.35
CA VAL A 49 -31.32 6.87 13.29
C VAL A 49 -32.48 6.17 14.03
N GLY A 50 -32.14 5.60 15.18
CA GLY A 50 -33.11 5.53 16.27
C GLY A 50 -33.45 6.94 16.74
N MET A 51 -34.60 7.43 16.26
CA MET A 51 -35.30 8.68 16.62
C MET A 51 -34.66 10.01 16.20
N THR A 52 -34.94 10.41 14.96
CA THR A 52 -35.18 11.82 14.64
C THR A 52 -36.57 12.18 15.19
N PRO A 53 -36.75 13.19 16.05
CA PRO A 53 -38.03 13.89 16.05
C PRO A 53 -38.19 14.50 14.66
N THR A 54 -39.41 14.49 14.12
CA THR A 54 -39.74 15.10 12.82
C THR A 54 -39.32 16.57 12.83
N ILE A 55 -38.15 16.89 12.28
CA ILE A 55 -37.72 18.28 12.09
C ILE A 55 -38.36 18.74 10.78
N SER A 56 -39.48 19.48 10.90
CA SER A 56 -39.95 20.38 9.85
C SER A 56 -38.76 21.19 9.34
N PRO A 57 -38.65 21.48 8.03
CA PRO A 57 -37.49 22.18 7.49
C PRO A 57 -37.28 23.51 8.23
N SER A 58 -36.27 23.55 9.10
CA SER A 58 -35.85 24.80 9.72
C SER A 58 -35.23 25.67 8.63
N PRO A 59 -35.60 26.96 8.57
CA PRO A 59 -35.01 27.89 7.61
C PRO A 59 -33.50 27.95 7.80
N THR A 60 -32.79 28.27 6.72
CA THR A 60 -31.34 28.52 6.66
C THR A 60 -30.86 29.26 7.91
N PRO A 61 -29.84 28.76 8.64
CA PRO A 61 -29.52 29.29 9.95
C PRO A 61 -29.02 30.73 9.83
N THR A 62 -29.83 31.67 10.32
CA THR A 62 -29.39 33.02 10.66
C THR A 62 -28.29 32.94 11.72
N PHE A 63 -27.28 33.80 11.60
CA PHE A 63 -26.26 33.96 12.63
C PHE A 63 -26.92 34.47 13.92
N ASP A 64 -27.08 33.57 14.88
CA ASP A 64 -27.66 33.83 16.20
C ASP A 64 -26.52 34.04 17.20
N ALA A 65 -26.26 35.29 17.57
CA ALA A 65 -25.17 35.66 18.47
C ALA A 65 -25.36 35.12 19.91
N SER A 66 -26.59 34.77 20.31
CA SER A 66 -26.88 34.22 21.65
C SER A 66 -26.21 32.87 21.92
N ARG A 67 -25.76 32.17 20.87
CA ARG A 67 -24.96 30.93 20.99
C ARG A 67 -23.61 31.13 21.68
N LEU A 68 -23.12 32.36 21.73
CA LEU A 68 -21.84 32.74 22.32
C LEU A 68 -21.98 33.20 23.78
N ASP A 69 -23.22 33.33 24.25
CA ASP A 69 -23.49 33.72 25.63
C ASP A 69 -22.91 32.70 26.60
N ARG A 70 -22.62 33.17 27.81
CA ARG A 70 -22.10 32.32 28.88
C ARG A 70 -23.03 31.10 29.06
N PRO A 71 -22.47 29.86 29.06
CA PRO A 71 -23.28 28.65 29.23
C PRO A 71 -24.12 28.72 30.50
N ASN A 72 -25.41 28.43 30.36
CA ASN A 72 -26.30 28.28 31.50
C ASN A 72 -26.03 26.93 32.18
N VAL A 73 -25.39 26.97 33.34
CA VAL A 73 -25.03 25.80 34.15
C VAL A 73 -25.78 25.83 35.49
N PRO A 74 -26.04 24.67 36.12
CA PRO A 74 -26.73 24.61 37.41
C PRO A 74 -25.98 25.36 38.52
N ALA A 75 -26.68 25.71 39.61
CA ALA A 75 -26.08 26.40 40.75
C ALA A 75 -25.01 25.58 41.50
N ILE A 76 -25.11 24.25 41.45
CA ILE A 76 -24.10 23.31 41.95
C ILE A 76 -23.39 22.74 40.71
N LEU A 77 -22.11 23.05 40.55
CA LEU A 77 -21.36 22.69 39.36
C LEU A 77 -20.80 21.27 39.46
N SER A 78 -20.99 20.48 38.40
CA SER A 78 -20.21 19.26 38.20
C SER A 78 -18.85 19.58 37.57
N GLN A 79 -17.90 18.65 37.63
CA GLN A 79 -16.59 18.78 36.99
C GLN A 79 -16.69 19.16 35.49
N VAL A 80 -17.70 18.63 34.81
CA VAL A 80 -17.97 18.92 33.40
C VAL A 80 -18.52 20.34 33.22
N ASP A 81 -19.39 20.80 34.12
CA ASP A 81 -20.00 22.15 34.04
C ASP A 81 -18.93 23.22 34.29
N GLU A 82 -18.04 22.98 35.25
CA GLU A 82 -16.84 23.79 35.46
C GLU A 82 -15.95 23.79 34.21
N GLY A 83 -15.74 22.61 33.62
CA GLY A 83 -14.97 22.45 32.38
C GLY A 83 -15.58 23.20 31.21
N GLN A 84 -16.91 23.23 31.09
CA GLN A 84 -17.63 23.99 30.09
C GLN A 84 -17.47 25.50 30.28
N LEU A 85 -17.54 25.98 31.52
CA LEU A 85 -17.31 27.40 31.84
C LEU A 85 -15.86 27.82 31.54
N ILE A 86 -14.88 26.99 31.89
CA ILE A 86 -13.47 27.24 31.59
C ILE A 86 -13.24 27.21 30.08
N PHE A 87 -13.79 26.23 29.37
CA PHE A 87 -13.70 26.14 27.92
C PHE A 87 -14.32 27.38 27.26
N TRP A 88 -15.47 27.86 27.75
CA TRP A 88 -16.07 29.11 27.28
C TRP A 88 -15.19 30.33 27.56
N GLY A 89 -14.63 30.47 28.77
CA GLY A 89 -13.85 31.67 29.13
C GLY A 89 -12.43 31.70 28.55
N VAL A 90 -11.89 30.54 28.16
CA VAL A 90 -10.49 30.37 27.76
C VAL A 90 -10.39 29.81 26.34
N CYS A 91 -11.00 28.67 26.07
CA CYS A 91 -10.72 27.89 24.86
C CYS A 91 -11.58 28.26 23.65
N ILE A 92 -12.78 28.82 23.85
CA ILE A 92 -13.79 29.04 22.81
C ILE A 92 -13.29 29.97 21.70
N ALA A 93 -12.41 30.90 22.06
CA ALA A 93 -11.86 31.88 21.13
C ALA A 93 -11.07 31.23 19.98
N CYS A 94 -10.43 30.09 20.26
CA CYS A 94 -9.62 29.36 19.28
C CYS A 94 -10.34 28.13 18.72
N HIS A 95 -11.22 27.51 19.52
CA HIS A 95 -11.82 26.20 19.20
C HIS A 95 -13.30 26.25 18.82
N GLY A 96 -13.98 27.39 18.93
CA GLY A 96 -15.41 27.56 18.63
C GLY A 96 -16.34 26.98 19.71
N ASP A 97 -17.60 27.39 19.68
CA ASP A 97 -18.66 27.07 20.68
C ASP A 97 -19.04 25.59 20.72
N ARG A 98 -18.82 24.85 19.64
CA ARG A 98 -19.06 23.40 19.52
C ARG A 98 -17.77 22.63 19.25
N GLY A 99 -16.61 23.24 19.52
CA GLY A 99 -15.32 22.64 19.18
C GLY A 99 -15.10 22.49 17.68
N GLN A 100 -15.79 23.24 16.82
CA GLN A 100 -15.68 23.13 15.36
C GLN A 100 -14.45 23.86 14.77
N GLY A 101 -13.67 24.54 15.61
CA GLY A 101 -12.63 25.46 15.18
C GLY A 101 -13.19 26.85 14.84
N LEU A 102 -12.30 27.76 14.44
CA LEU A 102 -12.65 29.12 14.02
C LEU A 102 -13.38 29.12 12.67
N THR A 103 -14.69 29.40 12.68
CA THR A 103 -15.47 29.59 11.43
C THR A 103 -15.56 31.07 11.05
N ASP A 104 -15.81 31.35 9.76
CA ASP A 104 -15.93 32.71 9.24
C ASP A 104 -17.10 33.46 9.90
N GLU A 105 -18.20 32.75 10.17
CA GLU A 105 -19.37 33.31 10.85
C GLU A 105 -19.04 33.70 12.30
N TRP A 106 -18.30 32.87 13.01
CA TRP A 106 -17.87 33.14 14.39
C TRP A 106 -16.96 34.38 14.45
N ARG A 107 -16.01 34.49 13.53
CA ARG A 107 -15.08 35.64 13.42
C ARG A 107 -15.82 36.95 13.15
N LEU A 108 -16.82 36.93 12.29
CA LEU A 108 -17.57 38.12 11.88
C LEU A 108 -18.58 38.61 12.94
N GLY A 109 -19.08 37.72 13.80
CA GLY A 109 -20.14 38.06 14.76
C GLY A 109 -19.70 38.26 16.22
N ALA A 110 -18.66 37.56 16.68
CA ALA A 110 -18.23 37.59 18.08
C ALA A 110 -17.41 38.83 18.45
N TYR A 111 -16.66 39.39 17.49
CA TYR A 111 -15.72 40.48 17.74
C TYR A 111 -15.75 41.48 16.60
N LYS A 112 -16.82 42.25 16.40
CA LYS A 112 -16.98 43.13 15.22
C LYS A 112 -15.75 44.01 14.89
N GLU A 113 -15.04 44.48 15.92
CA GLU A 113 -13.85 45.33 15.81
C GLU A 113 -12.53 44.52 15.75
N ASP A 114 -12.51 43.30 16.31
CA ASP A 114 -11.36 42.36 16.31
C ASP A 114 -11.56 41.13 15.40
N GLY A 115 -12.59 41.15 14.55
CA GLY A 115 -13.09 39.98 13.81
C GLY A 115 -12.12 39.50 12.74
N ASN A 116 -11.15 40.36 12.43
CA ASN A 116 -9.92 39.99 11.80
C ASN A 116 -8.78 40.18 12.80
N CYS A 117 -8.56 39.18 13.64
CA CYS A 117 -7.48 39.14 14.65
C CYS A 117 -6.08 39.42 14.08
N TRP A 118 -5.91 39.30 12.75
CA TRP A 118 -4.69 39.64 12.01
C TRP A 118 -4.58 41.12 11.63
N GLN A 119 -5.71 41.81 11.43
CA GLN A 119 -5.75 43.24 11.10
C GLN A 119 -5.79 44.12 12.34
N SER A 120 -6.32 43.64 13.47
CA SER A 120 -6.36 44.40 14.73
C SER A 120 -5.00 44.52 15.43
N GLY A 121 -3.95 43.85 14.92
CA GLY A 121 -2.59 43.93 15.48
C GLY A 121 -2.38 43.16 16.78
N CYS A 122 -3.45 42.78 17.48
CA CYS A 122 -3.43 42.07 18.77
C CYS A 122 -2.64 40.74 18.77
N HIS A 123 -2.52 40.09 17.61
CA HIS A 123 -1.77 38.83 17.42
C HIS A 123 -0.79 38.86 16.24
N GLY A 124 -0.51 40.06 15.69
CA GLY A 124 0.51 40.28 14.67
C GLY A 124 1.85 40.69 15.27
N LYS A 125 2.82 41.07 14.42
CA LYS A 125 4.14 41.55 14.88
C LYS A 125 4.09 42.81 15.74
N ASP A 126 2.99 43.57 15.68
CA ASP A 126 2.78 44.84 16.38
C ASP A 126 1.81 44.69 17.58
N HIS A 127 1.91 43.60 18.34
CA HIS A 127 1.07 43.37 19.51
C HIS A 127 1.52 44.22 20.72
N PRO A 128 0.64 44.52 21.70
CA PRO A 128 1.02 45.21 22.94
C PRO A 128 2.15 44.48 23.69
N PRO A 129 2.89 45.13 24.60
CA PRO A 129 4.02 44.51 25.32
C PRO A 129 3.68 43.22 26.09
N HIS A 130 2.40 42.99 26.38
CA HIS A 130 1.87 41.80 27.05
C HIS A 130 1.06 40.87 26.12
N GLY A 131 1.08 41.12 24.80
CA GLY A 131 0.46 40.27 23.78
C GLY A 131 1.36 39.12 23.34
N PHE A 132 0.87 38.29 22.42
CA PHE A 132 1.60 37.15 21.86
C PHE A 132 1.29 36.99 20.35
N GLU A 133 2.29 36.60 19.56
CA GLU A 133 2.15 36.39 18.11
C GLU A 133 1.63 34.98 17.80
N ILE A 134 0.47 34.87 17.15
CA ILE A 134 -0.03 33.58 16.62
C ILE A 134 0.74 33.27 15.33
N PRO A 135 1.29 32.06 15.12
CA PRO A 135 1.93 31.73 13.85
C PRO A 135 0.90 31.60 12.72
N LYS A 136 1.14 32.27 11.58
CA LYS A 136 0.26 32.24 10.38
C LYS A 136 0.08 30.86 9.74
N THR A 137 0.86 29.88 10.19
CA THR A 137 0.87 28.50 9.68
C THR A 137 0.02 27.54 10.52
N LEU A 138 -0.54 27.99 11.65
CA LEU A 138 -1.31 27.17 12.58
C LEU A 138 -2.82 27.34 12.34
N VAL A 139 -3.47 26.26 11.89
CA VAL A 139 -4.93 26.13 11.87
C VAL A 139 -5.36 25.52 13.21
N PHE A 140 -6.16 26.23 14.00
CA PHE A 140 -6.68 25.70 15.25
C PHE A 140 -7.65 24.55 14.97
N PRO A 141 -7.33 23.32 15.37
CA PRO A 141 -8.07 22.15 14.93
C PRO A 141 -9.46 22.11 15.55
N ALA A 142 -10.43 21.65 14.76
CA ALA A 142 -11.76 21.33 15.25
C ALA A 142 -11.66 20.19 16.29
N LEU A 143 -12.05 20.42 17.53
CA LEU A 143 -12.13 19.43 18.59
C LEU A 143 -13.31 18.45 18.43
N SER A 144 -14.37 18.81 17.70
CA SER A 144 -15.57 17.97 17.53
C SER A 144 -15.50 17.00 16.35
N MET A 145 -14.62 17.21 15.36
CA MET A 145 -14.46 16.29 14.23
C MET A 145 -13.85 14.93 14.63
N ALA A 146 -14.29 13.85 13.99
CA ALA A 146 -13.73 12.51 14.18
C ALA A 146 -12.19 12.53 14.02
N GLY A 147 -11.47 11.90 14.97
CA GLY A 147 -9.99 11.80 14.94
C GLY A 147 -9.21 13.01 15.48
N SER A 148 -9.86 14.13 15.87
CA SER A 148 -9.12 15.35 16.25
C SER A 148 -8.47 15.31 17.63
N LEU A 149 -8.99 14.49 18.54
CA LEU A 149 -8.28 14.08 19.77
C LEU A 149 -7.58 12.73 19.59
N GLY A 150 -7.51 12.22 18.36
CA GLY A 150 -7.00 10.91 17.89
C GLY A 150 -5.58 10.55 18.32
N ARG A 151 -4.81 11.55 18.77
CA ARG A 151 -3.42 11.38 19.20
C ARG A 151 -3.28 10.94 20.66
N PHE A 152 -4.35 11.05 21.46
CA PHE A 152 -4.36 10.69 22.88
C PHE A 152 -5.07 9.35 23.07
N GLN A 153 -4.41 8.38 23.68
CA GLN A 153 -4.98 7.04 23.88
C GLN A 153 -6.02 7.02 25.00
N ASN A 154 -5.76 7.76 26.08
CA ASN A 154 -6.59 7.83 27.28
C ASN A 154 -6.68 9.26 27.82
N ALA A 155 -7.61 9.46 28.75
CA ALA A 155 -7.88 10.77 29.34
C ALA A 155 -6.66 11.34 30.07
N GLN A 156 -5.77 10.49 30.59
CA GLN A 156 -4.51 10.93 31.21
C GLN A 156 -3.61 11.66 30.19
N GLN A 157 -3.38 11.07 29.02
CA GLN A 157 -2.57 11.70 27.97
C GLN A 157 -3.18 13.01 27.46
N LEU A 158 -4.51 13.09 27.40
CA LEU A 158 -5.21 14.33 27.05
C LEU A 158 -5.03 15.39 28.13
N TYR A 159 -5.15 15.01 29.41
CA TYR A 159 -4.93 15.90 30.55
C TYR A 159 -3.50 16.44 30.58
N ASP A 160 -2.48 15.57 30.45
CA ASP A 160 -1.07 15.97 30.48
C ASP A 160 -0.80 17.05 29.41
N TYR A 161 -1.36 16.86 28.22
CA TYR A 161 -1.27 17.84 27.14
C TYR A 161 -1.98 19.15 27.46
N VAL A 162 -3.19 19.11 28.04
CA VAL A 162 -3.94 20.31 28.42
C VAL A 162 -3.16 21.10 29.48
N VAL A 163 -2.59 20.43 30.48
CA VAL A 163 -1.74 21.08 31.49
C VAL A 163 -0.52 21.73 30.86
N GLU A 164 0.16 21.04 29.96
CA GLU A 164 1.42 21.53 29.41
C GLU A 164 1.24 22.64 28.39
N MET A 165 0.21 22.54 27.56
CA MET A 165 0.08 23.33 26.34
C MET A 165 -1.04 24.35 26.39
N MET A 166 -1.94 24.28 27.38
CA MET A 166 -3.09 25.18 27.48
C MET A 166 -3.05 26.08 28.72
N PRO A 167 -3.52 27.34 28.57
CA PRO A 167 -3.90 27.98 27.30
C PRO A 167 -2.65 28.27 26.46
N TRP A 168 -2.76 28.16 25.14
CA TRP A 168 -1.59 28.24 24.25
C TRP A 168 -0.80 29.56 24.36
N TRP A 169 -1.49 30.67 24.66
CA TRP A 169 -0.86 31.98 24.82
C TRP A 169 -0.10 32.16 26.14
N ASN A 170 -0.32 31.28 27.10
CA ASN A 170 0.41 31.25 28.36
C ASN A 170 0.44 29.78 28.87
N PRO A 171 1.26 28.91 28.24
CA PRO A 171 1.27 27.49 28.54
C PRO A 171 1.46 27.23 30.04
N ARG A 172 0.81 26.20 30.58
CA ARG A 172 0.80 25.84 32.01
C ARG A 172 0.07 26.80 32.96
N SER A 173 -0.46 27.93 32.49
CA SER A 173 -1.18 28.87 33.36
C SER A 173 -2.59 28.45 33.75
N LEU A 174 -3.18 27.43 33.10
CA LEU A 174 -4.52 26.95 33.41
C LEU A 174 -4.57 26.36 34.83
N GLY A 175 -3.48 25.73 35.28
CA GLY A 175 -3.40 25.03 36.55
C GLY A 175 -3.96 23.59 36.48
N PRO A 176 -3.44 22.66 37.30
CA PRO A 176 -3.81 21.23 37.25
C PRO A 176 -5.30 20.95 37.44
N GLU A 177 -5.93 21.63 38.40
CA GLU A 177 -7.35 21.46 38.69
C GLU A 177 -8.20 21.77 37.46
N LYS A 178 -8.06 22.99 36.92
CA LYS A 178 -8.77 23.47 35.72
C LYS A 178 -8.54 22.60 34.50
N ALA A 179 -7.35 22.01 34.37
CA ALA A 179 -7.05 21.07 33.30
C ALA A 179 -7.87 19.77 33.41
N TRP A 180 -8.14 19.27 34.62
CA TRP A 180 -9.04 18.12 34.81
C TRP A 180 -10.47 18.45 34.38
N GLN A 181 -10.98 19.61 34.79
CA GLN A 181 -12.31 20.07 34.40
C GLN A 181 -12.44 20.19 32.87
N VAL A 182 -11.48 20.83 32.21
CA VAL A 182 -11.47 20.97 30.74
C VAL A 182 -11.36 19.60 30.06
N THR A 183 -10.51 18.70 30.55
CA THR A 183 -10.36 17.36 29.98
C THR A 183 -11.66 16.56 30.06
N ALA A 184 -12.36 16.61 31.20
CA ALA A 184 -13.67 15.97 31.36
C ALA A 184 -14.71 16.54 30.37
N TYR A 185 -14.75 17.87 30.22
CA TYR A 185 -15.64 18.52 29.25
C TYR A 185 -15.32 18.10 27.80
N LEU A 186 -14.05 18.03 27.41
CA LEU A 186 -13.63 17.59 26.07
C LEU A 186 -14.05 16.14 25.77
N LEU A 187 -13.94 15.25 26.76
CA LEU A 187 -14.38 13.86 26.64
C LEU A 187 -15.91 13.75 26.57
N LYS A 188 -16.66 14.59 27.29
CA LYS A 188 -18.12 14.67 27.16
C LYS A 188 -18.52 15.19 25.78
N LEU A 189 -17.84 16.22 25.27
CA LEU A 189 -18.06 16.77 23.93
C LEU A 189 -17.82 15.71 22.83
N LYS A 190 -16.93 14.74 23.09
CA LYS A 190 -16.71 13.55 22.26
C LYS A 190 -17.63 12.36 22.53
N GLY A 191 -18.43 12.37 23.59
CA GLY A 191 -19.23 11.23 24.03
C GLY A 191 -18.40 10.01 24.46
N SER A 192 -17.20 10.25 25.00
CA SER A 192 -16.26 9.25 25.52
C SER A 192 -16.13 9.25 27.05
N LEU A 193 -16.64 10.28 27.73
CA LEU A 193 -16.76 10.29 29.20
C LEU A 193 -18.01 9.49 29.63
N PRO A 194 -17.89 8.45 30.48
CA PRO A 194 -19.04 7.77 31.06
C PRO A 194 -19.89 8.72 31.91
N ASP A 195 -21.22 8.54 31.87
CA ASP A 195 -22.14 9.38 32.65
C ASP A 195 -21.88 9.28 34.15
N GLY A 196 -21.76 10.44 34.82
CA GLY A 196 -21.53 10.53 36.27
C GLY A 196 -20.10 10.26 36.74
N LEU A 197 -19.15 9.96 35.84
CA LEU A 197 -17.75 9.75 36.21
C LEU A 197 -17.02 11.08 36.46
N VAL A 198 -16.42 11.23 37.64
CA VAL A 198 -15.48 12.34 37.95
C VAL A 198 -14.06 11.88 37.61
N LEU A 199 -13.43 12.55 36.65
CA LEU A 199 -12.09 12.25 36.15
C LEU A 199 -11.02 12.70 37.14
N ASN A 200 -10.02 11.86 37.39
CA ASN A 200 -8.87 12.17 38.24
C ASN A 200 -7.66 11.29 37.89
N GLU A 201 -6.51 11.54 38.54
CA GLU A 201 -5.25 10.83 38.30
C GLU A 201 -5.36 9.29 38.41
N THR A 202 -6.28 8.77 39.23
CA THR A 202 -6.42 7.32 39.45
C THR A 202 -7.24 6.60 38.40
N ASN A 203 -8.14 7.30 37.71
CA ASN A 203 -9.06 6.69 36.73
C ASN A 203 -8.83 7.16 35.30
N ALA A 204 -8.11 8.25 35.08
CA ALA A 204 -7.95 8.87 33.76
C ALA A 204 -7.21 7.98 32.76
N SER A 205 -6.29 7.13 33.22
CA SER A 205 -5.60 6.15 32.36
C SER A 205 -6.54 5.07 31.80
N ALA A 206 -7.66 4.80 32.48
CA ALA A 206 -8.64 3.78 32.12
C ALA A 206 -9.77 4.31 31.22
N VAL A 207 -9.95 5.63 31.11
CA VAL A 207 -10.96 6.26 30.24
C VAL A 207 -10.36 6.47 28.86
N PRO A 208 -10.80 5.76 27.81
CA PRO A 208 -10.22 5.93 26.48
C PRO A 208 -10.75 7.21 25.84
N VAL A 209 -9.87 7.96 25.15
CA VAL A 209 -10.30 9.13 24.35
C VAL A 209 -10.99 8.69 23.06
N HIS A 210 -10.79 7.44 22.64
CA HIS A 210 -11.44 6.84 21.48
C HIS A 210 -12.43 5.77 21.95
N ARG A 211 -13.64 5.74 21.37
CA ARG A 211 -14.44 4.50 21.46
C ARG A 211 -13.63 3.39 20.81
N LYS A 212 -13.51 2.23 21.47
CA LYS A 212 -13.14 1.00 20.78
C LYS A 212 -14.10 0.82 19.62
N VAL A 213 -13.58 0.96 18.41
CA VAL A 213 -14.28 0.54 17.20
C VAL A 213 -14.40 -0.97 17.32
N THR A 214 -15.56 -1.47 17.73
CA THR A 214 -15.92 -2.84 17.42
C THR A 214 -15.99 -2.90 15.90
N THR A 215 -15.04 -3.63 15.31
CA THR A 215 -15.09 -3.99 13.89
C THR A 215 -16.50 -4.52 13.61
N PRO A 216 -17.20 -4.05 12.55
CA PRO A 216 -18.50 -4.60 12.22
C PRO A 216 -18.35 -6.11 12.06
N GLN A 217 -19.06 -6.86 12.90
CA GLN A 217 -19.03 -8.30 12.91
C GLN A 217 -19.87 -8.84 11.74
N ASN A 218 -19.44 -8.60 10.48
CA ASN A 218 -19.83 -9.40 9.31
C ASN A 218 -19.17 -9.04 7.96
N THR A 219 -18.14 -8.19 7.89
CA THR A 219 -17.51 -7.86 6.60
C THR A 219 -16.75 -9.05 5.98
N ASN A 220 -16.18 -9.90 6.83
CA ASN A 220 -15.40 -11.06 6.39
C ASN A 220 -16.25 -12.09 5.64
N THR A 221 -17.49 -12.34 6.10
CA THR A 221 -18.41 -13.29 5.46
C THR A 221 -18.79 -12.83 4.04
N ALA A 222 -19.12 -11.54 3.87
CA ALA A 222 -19.44 -10.99 2.55
C ALA A 222 -18.22 -11.00 1.60
N ILE A 223 -17.01 -10.71 2.12
CA ILE A 223 -15.75 -10.84 1.38
C ILE A 223 -15.53 -12.28 0.92
N PHE A 224 -15.66 -13.26 1.80
CA PHE A 224 -15.44 -14.67 1.47
C PHE A 224 -16.48 -15.22 0.49
N ILE A 225 -17.74 -14.79 0.58
CA ILE A 225 -18.80 -15.21 -0.35
C ILE A 225 -18.62 -14.53 -1.72
N PHE A 226 -18.26 -13.24 -1.77
CA PHE A 226 -17.98 -12.53 -3.03
C PHE A 226 -16.75 -13.11 -3.74
N LEU A 227 -15.66 -13.35 -3.01
CA LEU A 227 -14.49 -14.03 -3.57
C LEU A 227 -14.83 -15.44 -4.01
N GLY A 228 -15.55 -16.21 -3.20
CA GLY A 228 -16.01 -17.56 -3.55
C GLY A 228 -16.84 -17.59 -4.84
N THR A 229 -17.76 -16.63 -5.02
CA THR A 229 -18.58 -16.53 -6.23
C THR A 229 -17.79 -16.11 -7.47
N VAL A 230 -16.89 -15.13 -7.35
CA VAL A 230 -16.00 -14.75 -8.46
C VAL A 230 -15.06 -15.89 -8.83
N ILE A 231 -14.50 -16.59 -7.84
CA ILE A 231 -13.66 -17.78 -8.01
C ILE A 231 -14.43 -18.89 -8.73
N PHE A 232 -15.65 -19.22 -8.29
CA PHE A 232 -16.46 -20.25 -8.92
C PHE A 232 -16.95 -19.87 -10.33
N ALA A 233 -17.36 -18.62 -10.55
CA ALA A 233 -17.78 -18.14 -11.87
C ALA A 233 -16.62 -18.15 -12.87
N MET A 234 -15.42 -17.76 -12.44
CA MET A 234 -14.21 -17.77 -13.27
C MET A 234 -13.68 -19.18 -13.50
N ILE A 235 -13.71 -20.08 -12.50
CA ILE A 235 -13.46 -21.51 -12.69
C ILE A 235 -14.47 -22.09 -13.69
N GLY A 236 -15.73 -21.69 -13.63
CA GLY A 236 -16.77 -22.09 -14.60
C GLY A 236 -16.47 -21.64 -16.02
N LEU A 237 -16.03 -20.38 -16.21
CA LEU A 237 -15.63 -19.84 -17.51
C LEU A 237 -14.38 -20.55 -18.05
N VAL A 238 -13.37 -20.76 -17.20
CA VAL A 238 -12.15 -21.46 -17.59
C VAL A 238 -12.41 -22.96 -17.82
N ALA A 239 -13.30 -23.59 -17.05
CA ALA A 239 -13.75 -24.96 -17.29
C ALA A 239 -14.53 -25.08 -18.60
N ARG A 240 -15.35 -24.07 -18.93
CA ARG A 240 -16.07 -24.02 -20.22
C ARG A 240 -15.09 -24.05 -21.39
N ASP A 241 -14.01 -23.27 -21.32
CA ASP A 241 -13.01 -23.18 -22.38
C ASP A 241 -11.96 -24.31 -22.29
N ALA A 242 -11.77 -24.90 -21.10
CA ALA A 242 -10.88 -26.03 -20.87
C ALA A 242 -11.42 -27.35 -21.38
N PHE A 243 -12.73 -27.54 -21.24
CA PHE A 243 -13.46 -28.76 -21.62
C PHE A 243 -14.29 -28.56 -22.88
N ALA A 244 -14.31 -27.36 -23.48
CA ALA A 244 -14.52 -27.21 -24.91
C ALA A 244 -13.26 -27.73 -25.62
N GLY A 245 -13.09 -29.06 -25.56
CA GLY A 245 -12.13 -29.76 -26.39
C GLY A 245 -12.31 -29.29 -27.81
N ASN A 246 -11.22 -28.81 -28.38
CA ASN A 246 -11.10 -28.48 -29.78
C ASN A 246 -11.21 -29.79 -30.58
N GLU A 247 -12.43 -30.28 -30.79
CA GLU A 247 -12.68 -31.46 -31.63
C GLU A 247 -12.50 -31.12 -33.13
N ASN A 248 -12.23 -29.86 -33.52
CA ASN A 248 -12.18 -29.45 -34.93
C ASN A 248 -10.92 -28.71 -35.38
N ALA A 249 -9.80 -28.67 -34.64
CA ALA A 249 -8.53 -28.24 -35.23
C ALA A 249 -7.83 -29.41 -35.93
N SER A 250 -8.47 -29.90 -36.98
CA SER A 250 -7.70 -30.41 -38.10
C SER A 250 -6.81 -29.28 -38.61
N ILE A 251 -5.56 -29.59 -38.92
CA ILE A 251 -4.63 -28.70 -39.58
C ILE A 251 -5.22 -28.39 -40.95
N SER A 252 -6.07 -27.37 -41.05
CA SER A 252 -6.46 -26.79 -42.33
C SER A 252 -5.32 -25.88 -42.76
N ASN A 253 -4.71 -26.22 -43.89
CA ASN A 253 -3.82 -25.32 -44.60
C ASN A 253 -4.60 -24.01 -44.84
N PRO A 254 -4.07 -22.83 -44.43
CA PRO A 254 -4.80 -21.59 -44.62
C PRO A 254 -5.00 -21.34 -46.12
N ILE A 255 -6.24 -21.05 -46.51
CA ILE A 255 -6.57 -20.53 -47.84
C ILE A 255 -5.71 -19.28 -48.06
N PRO A 256 -4.90 -19.21 -49.13
CA PRO A 256 -4.11 -18.02 -49.41
C PRO A 256 -5.06 -16.86 -49.75
N GLY A 257 -5.16 -15.87 -48.86
CA GLY A 257 -5.85 -14.61 -49.14
C GLY A 257 -6.69 -13.97 -48.02
N SER A 258 -6.95 -14.64 -46.89
CA SER A 258 -7.82 -14.08 -45.82
C SER A 258 -7.17 -14.03 -44.43
N ALA A 259 -5.88 -13.70 -44.34
CA ALA A 259 -5.25 -13.44 -43.05
C ALA A 259 -5.83 -12.15 -42.43
N ALA A 260 -6.86 -12.30 -41.59
CA ALA A 260 -7.34 -11.24 -40.71
C ALA A 260 -6.12 -10.62 -40.00
N ARG A 261 -5.98 -9.29 -40.07
CA ARG A 261 -4.84 -8.60 -39.46
C ARG A 261 -4.75 -9.03 -37.99
N PRO A 262 -3.59 -9.54 -37.52
CA PRO A 262 -3.45 -9.96 -36.14
C PRO A 262 -3.78 -8.80 -35.21
N SER A 263 -4.69 -9.02 -34.26
CA SER A 263 -5.06 -8.01 -33.27
C SER A 263 -3.86 -7.57 -32.43
N PHE A 264 -3.96 -6.41 -31.78
CA PHE A 264 -2.93 -5.93 -30.84
C PHE A 264 -2.56 -6.99 -29.79
N PHE A 265 -3.55 -7.70 -29.25
CA PHE A 265 -3.32 -8.80 -28.30
C PHE A 265 -2.56 -9.99 -28.91
N ALA A 266 -2.70 -10.25 -30.21
CA ALA A 266 -1.90 -11.25 -30.92
C ALA A 266 -0.41 -10.85 -31.05
N HIS A 267 -0.07 -9.58 -30.78
CA HIS A 267 1.30 -9.09 -30.71
C HIS A 267 1.94 -9.20 -29.32
N LEU A 268 1.20 -9.53 -28.25
CA LEU A 268 1.78 -9.65 -26.91
C LEU A 268 2.69 -10.89 -26.78
N HIS A 269 2.25 -12.04 -27.29
CA HIS A 269 3.03 -13.30 -27.23
C HIS A 269 3.47 -13.78 -28.62
N PRO A 270 4.65 -14.42 -28.73
CA PRO A 270 5.03 -15.11 -29.96
C PRO A 270 4.03 -16.24 -30.29
N PRO A 271 3.86 -16.61 -31.57
CA PRO A 271 2.85 -17.61 -31.98
C PRO A 271 2.99 -18.96 -31.28
N THR A 272 4.23 -19.37 -31.04
CA THR A 272 4.58 -20.61 -30.34
C THR A 272 5.86 -20.43 -29.53
N ILE A 273 5.99 -21.17 -28.43
CA ILE A 273 7.23 -21.25 -27.64
C ILE A 273 7.63 -22.71 -27.36
N PRO A 274 8.92 -23.01 -27.14
CA PRO A 274 9.37 -24.35 -26.79
C PRO A 274 8.65 -24.90 -25.54
N ALA A 275 8.09 -26.11 -25.65
CA ALA A 275 7.20 -26.66 -24.63
C ALA A 275 7.94 -26.96 -23.32
N MET A 276 9.18 -27.46 -23.39
CA MET A 276 10.01 -27.77 -22.23
C MET A 276 10.32 -26.53 -21.39
N GLN A 277 10.69 -25.43 -22.04
CA GLN A 277 11.01 -24.15 -21.41
C GLN A 277 9.76 -23.36 -20.98
N ALA A 278 8.57 -23.75 -21.45
CA ALA A 278 7.31 -23.18 -21.01
C ALA A 278 6.71 -23.86 -19.77
N ARG A 279 7.35 -24.92 -19.25
CA ARG A 279 6.87 -25.64 -18.06
C ARG A 279 7.00 -24.76 -16.83
N TRP A 280 6.01 -24.82 -15.94
CA TRP A 280 6.03 -24.13 -14.65
C TRP A 280 7.31 -24.38 -13.86
N ARG A 281 7.74 -25.65 -13.75
CA ARG A 281 9.00 -26.04 -13.09
C ARG A 281 10.27 -25.43 -13.68
N TYR A 282 10.21 -24.97 -14.93
CA TYR A 282 11.34 -24.34 -15.61
C TYR A 282 11.30 -22.82 -15.43
N THR A 283 10.15 -22.19 -15.69
CA THR A 283 10.02 -20.74 -15.60
C THR A 283 9.89 -20.26 -14.15
N LEU A 284 9.51 -21.17 -13.24
CA LEU A 284 9.05 -20.93 -11.88
C LEU A 284 7.86 -19.96 -11.80
N GLY A 285 7.20 -19.70 -12.93
CA GLY A 285 6.18 -18.65 -13.04
C GLY A 285 6.69 -17.23 -12.81
N ALA A 286 7.99 -17.04 -12.51
CA ALA A 286 8.47 -15.82 -11.87
C ALA A 286 8.27 -14.55 -12.71
N GLY A 287 8.50 -14.62 -14.03
CA GLY A 287 8.26 -13.47 -14.91
C GLY A 287 6.79 -13.08 -15.01
N GLY A 288 5.89 -14.06 -15.13
CA GLY A 288 4.44 -13.82 -15.17
C GLY A 288 3.89 -13.35 -13.83
N ALA A 289 4.39 -13.92 -12.72
CA ALA A 289 4.05 -13.49 -11.37
C ALA A 289 4.52 -12.05 -11.09
N ALA A 290 5.71 -11.64 -11.55
CA ALA A 290 6.17 -10.26 -11.42
C ALA A 290 5.25 -9.26 -12.15
N VAL A 291 4.81 -9.59 -13.37
CA VAL A 291 3.84 -8.76 -14.11
C VAL A 291 2.51 -8.71 -13.38
N PHE A 292 1.99 -9.85 -12.92
CA PHE A 292 0.75 -9.92 -12.14
C PHE A 292 0.81 -9.04 -10.88
N LEU A 293 1.85 -9.18 -10.07
CA LEU A 293 2.03 -8.39 -8.84
C LEU A 293 2.16 -6.89 -9.15
N SER A 294 2.84 -6.52 -10.24
CA SER A 294 2.95 -5.13 -10.70
C SER A 294 1.57 -4.56 -11.07
N LEU A 295 0.71 -5.35 -11.73
CA LEU A 295 -0.67 -4.93 -12.04
C LEU A 295 -1.51 -4.75 -10.78
N VAL A 296 -1.37 -5.65 -9.80
CA VAL A 296 -2.03 -5.52 -8.50
C VAL A 296 -1.59 -4.24 -7.81
N LEU A 297 -0.28 -3.96 -7.75
CA LEU A 297 0.28 -2.74 -7.14
C LEU A 297 -0.26 -1.47 -7.77
N VAL A 298 -0.30 -1.40 -9.11
CA VAL A 298 -0.85 -0.23 -9.81
C VAL A 298 -2.33 -0.04 -9.44
N LEU A 299 -3.12 -1.11 -9.47
CA LEU A 299 -4.54 -1.02 -9.15
C LEU A 299 -4.80 -0.63 -7.69
N THR A 300 -4.14 -1.29 -6.73
CA THR A 300 -4.34 -0.98 -5.30
C THR A 300 -3.77 0.38 -4.94
N GLY A 301 -2.64 0.78 -5.52
CA GLY A 301 -2.05 2.11 -5.31
C GLY A 301 -2.97 3.23 -5.78
N LEU A 302 -3.57 3.07 -6.98
CA LEU A 302 -4.58 4.02 -7.47
C LEU A 302 -5.79 4.13 -6.54
N LEU A 303 -6.23 3.03 -5.92
CA LEU A 303 -7.33 3.04 -4.95
C LEU A 303 -6.95 3.74 -3.64
N GLU A 304 -5.72 3.51 -3.13
CA GLU A 304 -5.23 4.17 -1.91
C GLU A 304 -5.05 5.68 -2.08
N MET A 305 -4.68 6.13 -3.28
CA MET A 305 -4.50 7.55 -3.60
C MET A 305 -5.76 8.40 -3.35
N PHE A 306 -6.97 7.83 -3.42
CA PHE A 306 -8.21 8.57 -3.14
C PHE A 306 -8.33 9.02 -1.68
N TYR A 307 -7.64 8.35 -0.76
CA TYR A 307 -7.77 8.57 0.69
C TYR A 307 -6.47 9.05 1.35
N TYR A 308 -5.32 8.80 0.72
CA TYR A 308 -4.03 9.17 1.26
C TYR A 308 -3.79 10.69 1.26
N ILE A 309 -3.28 11.23 2.38
CA ILE A 309 -2.98 12.67 2.52
C ILE A 309 -1.46 12.85 2.74
N PRO A 310 -0.72 13.41 1.77
CA PRO A 310 0.75 13.51 1.80
C PRO A 310 1.25 14.69 2.66
N THR A 311 0.77 14.84 3.89
CA THR A 311 1.35 15.79 4.87
C THR A 311 1.82 15.04 6.12
N PRO A 312 2.94 15.42 6.76
CA PRO A 312 3.48 14.70 7.91
C PRO A 312 2.48 14.48 9.04
N GLU A 313 1.57 15.42 9.25
CA GLU A 313 0.55 15.39 10.31
C GLU A 313 -0.57 14.39 10.00
N LYS A 314 -0.81 14.08 8.72
CA LYS A 314 -1.96 13.30 8.26
C LYS A 314 -1.60 12.01 7.54
N ALA A 315 -0.36 11.81 7.11
CA ALA A 315 0.04 10.66 6.30
C ALA A 315 -0.21 9.33 7.03
N ALA A 316 0.38 9.14 8.21
CA ALA A 316 0.16 7.92 9.00
C ALA A 316 -1.32 7.75 9.40
N ILE A 317 -1.99 8.85 9.79
CA ILE A 317 -3.43 8.84 10.13
C ILE A 317 -4.29 8.44 8.92
N SER A 318 -3.93 8.87 7.71
CA SER A 318 -4.65 8.52 6.49
C SER A 318 -4.48 7.04 6.14
N VAL A 319 -3.30 6.46 6.40
CA VAL A 319 -3.05 5.02 6.27
C VAL A 319 -3.87 4.21 7.28
N GLU A 320 -3.94 4.67 8.53
CA GLU A 320 -4.84 4.09 9.54
C GLU A 320 -6.31 4.23 9.10
N THR A 321 -6.68 5.37 8.51
CA THR A 321 -8.04 5.63 8.03
C THR A 321 -8.44 4.66 6.91
N ILE A 322 -7.55 4.46 5.92
CA ILE A 322 -7.70 3.45 4.87
C ILE A 322 -7.89 2.08 5.50
N THR A 323 -7.08 1.73 6.50
CA THR A 323 -7.12 0.41 7.13
C THR A 323 -8.42 0.17 7.89
N SER A 324 -8.87 1.14 8.67
CA SER A 324 -9.91 0.92 9.68
C SER A 324 -11.31 1.41 9.30
N PHE A 325 -11.43 2.39 8.41
CA PHE A 325 -12.72 3.06 8.14
C PHE A 325 -13.17 2.97 6.68
N VAL A 326 -12.26 2.77 5.73
CA VAL A 326 -12.63 2.60 4.32
C VAL A 326 -13.14 1.18 4.08
N PRO A 327 -14.31 0.98 3.44
CA PRO A 327 -14.80 -0.35 3.09
C PRO A 327 -13.77 -1.11 2.24
N PHE A 328 -13.41 -2.33 2.67
CA PHE A 328 -12.34 -3.15 2.07
C PHE A 328 -10.94 -2.50 2.09
N GLY A 329 -10.74 -1.35 2.74
CA GLY A 329 -9.47 -0.62 2.71
C GLY A 329 -8.31 -1.38 3.36
N ALA A 330 -8.55 -2.12 4.45
CA ALA A 330 -7.57 -3.06 5.01
C ALA A 330 -7.09 -4.10 3.98
N LEU A 331 -8.01 -4.66 3.17
CA LEU A 331 -7.67 -5.64 2.15
C LEU A 331 -6.83 -4.99 1.04
N VAL A 332 -7.24 -3.81 0.54
CA VAL A 332 -6.50 -3.08 -0.50
C VAL A 332 -5.08 -2.77 -0.03
N ARG A 333 -4.94 -2.26 1.21
CA ARG A 333 -3.64 -1.97 1.83
C ARG A 333 -2.77 -3.21 1.99
N ASN A 334 -3.33 -4.30 2.49
CA ASN A 334 -2.60 -5.54 2.66
C ASN A 334 -2.17 -6.11 1.28
N LEU A 335 -3.05 -6.04 0.28
CA LEU A 335 -2.72 -6.44 -1.09
C LEU A 335 -1.58 -5.59 -1.66
N HIS A 336 -1.61 -4.26 -1.47
CA HIS A 336 -0.55 -3.37 -1.93
C HIS A 336 0.79 -3.72 -1.26
N TYR A 337 0.82 -3.77 0.07
CA TYR A 337 2.02 -4.09 0.83
C TYR A 337 2.60 -5.46 0.47
N TRP A 338 1.80 -6.53 0.53
CA TRP A 338 2.30 -7.89 0.26
C TRP A 338 2.65 -8.09 -1.21
N SER A 339 1.98 -7.42 -2.14
CA SER A 339 2.38 -7.47 -3.55
C SER A 339 3.75 -6.83 -3.78
N ALA A 340 4.07 -5.75 -3.07
CA ALA A 340 5.40 -5.11 -3.13
C ALA A 340 6.48 -6.08 -2.61
N GLN A 341 6.26 -6.66 -1.43
CA GLN A 341 7.19 -7.62 -0.83
C GLN A 341 7.42 -8.85 -1.71
N LEU A 342 6.34 -9.42 -2.26
CA LEU A 342 6.41 -10.57 -3.15
C LEU A 342 7.04 -10.21 -4.50
N LEU A 343 6.86 -8.99 -5.00
CA LEU A 343 7.46 -8.55 -6.25
C LEU A 343 8.98 -8.51 -6.16
N VAL A 344 9.53 -8.00 -5.05
CA VAL A 344 10.99 -8.06 -4.78
C VAL A 344 11.47 -9.51 -4.80
N LEU A 345 10.81 -10.39 -4.04
CA LEU A 345 11.19 -11.80 -3.95
C LEU A 345 11.14 -12.52 -5.31
N VAL A 346 10.04 -12.35 -6.04
CA VAL A 346 9.83 -12.98 -7.35
C VAL A 346 10.79 -12.42 -8.39
N ALA A 347 11.13 -11.13 -8.35
CA ALA A 347 12.13 -10.53 -9.23
C ALA A 347 13.54 -11.11 -8.97
N LEU A 348 13.91 -11.34 -7.70
CA LEU A 348 15.16 -12.02 -7.35
C LEU A 348 15.18 -13.48 -7.82
N ILE A 349 14.08 -14.22 -7.65
CA ILE A 349 13.94 -15.58 -8.19
C ILE A 349 14.02 -15.57 -9.72
N HIS A 350 13.42 -14.58 -10.37
CA HIS A 350 13.48 -14.41 -11.82
C HIS A 350 14.93 -14.18 -12.28
N LEU A 351 15.65 -13.25 -11.65
CA LEU A 351 17.07 -12.99 -11.93
C LEU A 351 17.93 -14.24 -11.74
N ALA A 352 17.77 -14.94 -10.61
CA ALA A 352 18.48 -16.18 -10.33
C ALA A 352 18.23 -17.22 -11.41
N ARG A 353 16.97 -17.44 -11.81
CA ARG A 353 16.60 -18.34 -12.89
C ARG A 353 17.28 -17.95 -14.21
N ILE A 354 17.35 -16.66 -14.54
CA ILE A 354 18.01 -16.19 -15.77
C ILE A 354 19.51 -16.51 -15.75
N ILE A 355 20.17 -16.35 -14.61
CA ILE A 355 21.60 -16.68 -14.43
C ILE A 355 21.83 -18.19 -14.49
N PHE A 356 21.06 -18.98 -13.74
CA PHE A 356 21.23 -20.44 -13.68
C PHE A 356 20.78 -21.16 -14.95
N THR A 357 19.98 -20.52 -15.81
CA THR A 357 19.63 -21.07 -17.14
C THR A 357 20.48 -20.53 -18.28
N GLY A 358 21.42 -19.62 -18.00
CA GLY A 358 22.23 -18.95 -19.03
C GLY A 358 21.41 -18.05 -19.97
N ALA A 359 20.19 -17.68 -19.59
CA ALA A 359 19.24 -16.97 -20.45
C ALA A 359 19.64 -15.50 -20.73
N TYR A 360 20.68 -15.00 -20.05
CA TYR A 360 21.29 -13.69 -20.31
C TYR A 360 22.16 -13.65 -21.57
N SER A 361 22.61 -14.81 -22.09
CA SER A 361 23.55 -14.89 -23.20
C SER A 361 22.86 -14.74 -24.58
N ALA A 362 23.67 -14.76 -25.65
CA ALA A 362 23.26 -14.51 -27.03
C ALA A 362 22.65 -13.10 -27.22
N GLN A 363 21.54 -13.00 -27.96
CA GLN A 363 20.88 -11.72 -28.28
C GLN A 363 20.15 -11.06 -27.09
N ARG A 364 20.24 -11.63 -25.88
CA ARG A 364 19.47 -11.20 -24.69
C ARG A 364 20.28 -10.38 -23.68
N LYS A 365 21.56 -10.08 -23.95
CA LYS A 365 22.41 -9.29 -23.02
C LYS A 365 21.82 -7.92 -22.70
N PHE A 366 21.25 -7.25 -23.69
CA PHE A 366 20.55 -5.98 -23.47
C PHE A 366 19.26 -6.16 -22.65
N ASN A 367 18.48 -7.21 -22.93
CA ASN A 367 17.28 -7.52 -22.15
C ASN A 367 17.59 -7.85 -20.68
N PHE A 368 18.74 -8.46 -20.42
CA PHE A 368 19.25 -8.69 -19.07
C PHE A 368 19.52 -7.38 -18.33
N LEU A 369 20.15 -6.39 -18.97
CA LEU A 369 20.34 -5.05 -18.40
C LEU A 369 19.01 -4.36 -18.10
N LEU A 370 18.01 -4.48 -18.99
CA LEU A 370 16.66 -3.97 -18.73
C LEU A 370 16.02 -4.64 -17.51
N GLY A 371 16.16 -5.96 -17.37
CA GLY A 371 15.64 -6.71 -16.23
C GLY A 371 16.32 -6.31 -14.91
N LEU A 372 17.64 -6.06 -14.95
CA LEU A 372 18.37 -5.56 -13.79
C LEU A 372 17.99 -4.11 -13.44
N GLY A 373 17.78 -3.26 -14.44
CA GLY A 373 17.22 -1.93 -14.26
C GLY A 373 15.83 -1.96 -13.62
N LEU A 374 14.96 -2.89 -14.04
CA LEU A 374 13.66 -3.11 -13.43
C LEU A 374 13.77 -3.55 -11.97
N LEU A 375 14.73 -4.40 -11.63
CA LEU A 375 14.99 -4.75 -10.22
C LEU A 375 15.33 -3.50 -9.40
N VAL A 376 16.17 -2.59 -9.93
CA VAL A 376 16.47 -1.32 -9.27
C VAL A 376 15.21 -0.46 -9.12
N PHE A 377 14.37 -0.34 -10.15
CA PHE A 377 13.10 0.38 -10.05
C PHE A 377 12.16 -0.24 -9.01
N ILE A 378 12.07 -1.57 -8.92
CA ILE A 378 11.27 -2.28 -7.91
C ILE A 378 11.76 -1.90 -6.51
N LEU A 379 13.07 -1.93 -6.26
CA LEU A 379 13.64 -1.56 -4.96
C LEU A 379 13.41 -0.08 -4.61
N LEU A 380 13.51 0.82 -5.59
CA LEU A 380 13.25 2.26 -5.39
C LEU A 380 11.76 2.54 -5.16
N LEU A 381 10.87 1.89 -5.90
CA LEU A 381 9.43 1.99 -5.68
C LEU A 381 9.06 1.48 -4.29
N ASP A 382 9.58 0.32 -3.90
CA ASP A 382 9.32 -0.27 -2.58
C ASP A 382 9.79 0.69 -1.46
N PHE A 383 11.02 1.19 -1.53
CA PHE A 383 11.55 2.19 -0.58
C PHE A 383 10.69 3.45 -0.49
N THR A 384 10.42 4.07 -1.65
CA THR A 384 9.65 5.32 -1.68
C THR A 384 8.21 5.12 -1.21
N GLY A 385 7.61 3.95 -1.45
CA GLY A 385 6.28 3.59 -0.94
C GLY A 385 6.27 3.37 0.57
N TYR A 386 7.30 2.72 1.12
CA TYR A 386 7.47 2.60 2.58
C TYR A 386 7.54 3.96 3.27
N VAL A 387 8.26 4.93 2.68
CA VAL A 387 8.35 6.30 3.22
C VAL A 387 6.97 6.95 3.36
N LEU A 388 6.02 6.64 2.45
CA LEU A 388 4.66 7.21 2.49
C LEU A 388 3.85 6.78 3.71
N ARG A 389 4.22 5.69 4.40
CA ARG A 389 3.56 5.31 5.67
C ARG A 389 3.74 6.37 6.74
N TRP A 390 4.86 7.10 6.70
CA TRP A 390 5.21 8.16 7.63
C TRP A 390 5.04 7.79 9.12
N ASP A 391 5.36 6.54 9.46
CA ASP A 391 5.21 5.93 10.79
C ASP A 391 6.58 5.61 11.43
N GLU A 392 6.61 5.34 12.73
CA GLU A 392 7.86 5.06 13.47
C GLU A 392 8.63 3.86 12.89
N GLY A 393 7.93 2.91 12.28
CA GLY A 393 8.53 1.71 11.68
C GLY A 393 9.49 2.03 10.53
N ILE A 394 9.30 3.15 9.82
CA ILE A 394 10.17 3.57 8.71
C ILE A 394 11.18 4.66 9.07
N ARG A 395 11.13 5.22 10.30
CA ARG A 395 11.97 6.37 10.70
C ARG A 395 13.46 6.15 10.46
N TRP A 396 13.99 4.99 10.88
CA TRP A 396 15.40 4.66 10.66
C TRP A 396 15.74 4.60 9.18
N ALA A 397 14.96 3.87 8.38
CA ALA A 397 15.22 3.72 6.96
C ALA A 397 15.13 5.05 6.21
N LEU A 398 14.18 5.91 6.57
CA LEU A 398 14.06 7.26 6.03
C LEU A 398 15.30 8.10 6.39
N THR A 399 15.68 8.13 7.67
CA THR A 399 16.77 8.98 8.14
C THR A 399 18.14 8.49 7.66
N ALA A 400 18.45 7.21 7.86
CA ALA A 400 19.70 6.60 7.41
C ALA A 400 19.78 6.57 5.88
N GLY A 401 18.70 6.17 5.20
CA GLY A 401 18.63 6.09 3.75
C GLY A 401 18.80 7.45 3.07
N THR A 402 18.22 8.52 3.63
CA THR A 402 18.42 9.87 3.07
C THR A 402 19.78 10.45 3.45
N ASN A 403 20.28 10.21 4.68
CA ASN A 403 21.60 10.69 5.08
C ASN A 403 22.76 10.02 4.32
N LEU A 404 22.55 8.86 3.69
CA LEU A 404 23.51 8.32 2.72
C LEU A 404 23.84 9.33 1.61
N LEU A 405 22.88 10.17 1.17
CA LEU A 405 23.16 11.18 0.15
C LEU A 405 24.23 12.17 0.61
N LYS A 406 24.25 12.53 1.91
CA LYS A 406 25.23 13.45 2.49
C LYS A 406 26.65 12.88 2.48
N SER A 407 26.81 11.56 2.41
CA SER A 407 28.15 10.94 2.40
C SER A 407 28.85 11.06 1.04
N ILE A 408 28.13 11.43 -0.03
CA ILE A 408 28.71 11.61 -1.36
C ILE A 408 29.66 12.81 -1.37
N PRO A 409 30.94 12.64 -1.73
CA PRO A 409 31.90 13.73 -1.79
C PRO A 409 31.45 14.85 -2.74
N TRP A 410 31.77 16.09 -2.37
CA TRP A 410 31.55 17.34 -3.12
C TRP A 410 30.10 17.79 -3.31
N ILE A 411 29.16 16.88 -3.58
CA ILE A 411 27.77 17.22 -3.93
C ILE A 411 26.72 16.73 -2.92
N GLY A 412 27.12 16.00 -1.87
CA GLY A 412 26.18 15.26 -1.01
C GLY A 412 25.14 16.11 -0.30
N ASN A 413 25.54 17.26 0.26
CA ASN A 413 24.61 18.16 0.96
C ASN A 413 23.61 18.79 -0.02
N GLN A 414 24.08 19.26 -1.18
CA GLN A 414 23.22 19.84 -2.21
C GLN A 414 22.25 18.80 -2.76
N LEU A 415 22.70 17.55 -2.94
CA LEU A 415 21.86 16.46 -3.39
C LEU A 415 20.80 16.10 -2.35
N TYR A 416 21.17 16.07 -1.07
CA TYR A 416 20.22 15.86 0.03
C TYR A 416 19.11 16.91 0.05
N GLU A 417 19.48 18.19 0.01
CA GLU A 417 18.51 19.31 -0.03
C GLU A 417 17.67 19.29 -1.31
N PHE A 418 18.25 18.89 -2.45
CA PHE A 418 17.51 18.72 -3.70
C PHE A 418 16.48 17.60 -3.62
N VAL A 419 16.79 16.47 -2.99
CA VAL A 419 15.86 15.35 -2.88
C VAL A 419 14.78 15.65 -1.84
N LEU A 420 15.15 16.14 -0.64
CA LEU A 420 14.23 16.29 0.49
C LEU A 420 13.55 17.65 0.57
N GLY A 421 14.15 18.70 0.01
CA GLY A 421 13.62 20.06 0.07
C GLY A 421 13.82 20.77 1.41
N GLY A 422 14.79 20.30 2.21
CA GLY A 422 15.18 20.87 3.48
C GLY A 422 16.41 20.18 4.08
N SER A 423 16.86 20.63 5.25
CA SER A 423 17.99 20.06 6.00
C SER A 423 17.65 18.76 6.74
N GLU A 424 16.36 18.43 6.84
CA GLU A 424 15.80 17.23 7.46
C GLU A 424 14.54 16.75 6.73
N PRO A 425 14.10 15.48 6.93
CA PRO A 425 12.84 15.00 6.39
C PRO A 425 11.65 15.77 6.98
N GLY A 426 10.82 16.35 6.12
CA GLY A 426 9.66 17.15 6.53
C GLY A 426 8.57 17.21 5.45
N PRO A 427 7.67 18.22 5.49
CA PRO A 427 6.55 18.31 4.56
C PRO A 427 6.97 18.29 3.09
N ALA A 428 8.03 19.02 2.74
CA ALA A 428 8.57 19.05 1.37
C ALA A 428 9.08 17.68 0.92
N ALA A 429 9.73 16.92 1.82
CA ALA A 429 10.26 15.60 1.51
C ALA A 429 9.13 14.62 1.20
N LEU A 430 8.08 14.61 2.05
CA LEU A 430 6.96 13.69 1.90
C LEU A 430 6.21 13.88 0.58
N ILE A 431 5.85 15.13 0.23
CA ILE A 431 5.15 15.38 -1.03
C ILE A 431 6.02 15.06 -2.27
N ARG A 432 7.35 15.24 -2.16
CA ARG A 432 8.29 14.82 -3.20
C ARG A 432 8.35 13.31 -3.33
N PHE A 433 8.50 12.58 -2.23
CA PHE A 433 8.50 11.11 -2.25
C PHE A 433 7.18 10.56 -2.82
N TYR A 434 6.04 11.14 -2.45
CA TYR A 434 4.73 10.80 -3.02
C TYR A 434 4.71 10.99 -4.54
N SER A 435 5.18 12.15 -5.02
CA SER A 435 5.22 12.47 -6.45
C SER A 435 6.19 11.57 -7.23
N TRP A 436 7.37 11.29 -6.65
CA TRP A 436 8.36 10.37 -7.22
C TRP A 436 7.82 8.95 -7.32
N HIS A 437 7.18 8.44 -6.28
CA HIS A 437 6.64 7.09 -6.23
C HIS A 437 5.56 6.87 -7.30
N ILE A 438 4.57 7.77 -7.35
CA ILE A 438 3.38 7.60 -8.20
C ILE A 438 3.63 7.97 -9.65
N PHE A 439 4.30 9.10 -9.91
CA PHE A 439 4.47 9.57 -11.28
C PHE A 439 5.78 9.09 -11.86
N VAL A 440 6.90 9.54 -11.29
CA VAL A 440 8.19 9.42 -12.00
C VAL A 440 8.69 7.97 -12.02
N LEU A 441 8.73 7.32 -10.85
CA LEU A 441 9.24 5.94 -10.73
C LEU A 441 8.25 4.93 -11.33
N SER A 442 6.96 5.05 -11.05
CA SER A 442 5.97 4.09 -11.56
C SER A 442 5.81 4.18 -13.08
N LEU A 443 5.73 5.38 -13.66
CA LEU A 443 5.61 5.53 -15.11
C LEU A 443 6.88 5.08 -15.82
N THR A 444 8.06 5.49 -15.33
CA THR A 444 9.33 5.07 -15.92
C THR A 444 9.50 3.55 -15.81
N GLY A 445 9.22 2.97 -14.64
CA GLY A 445 9.22 1.52 -14.43
C GLY A 445 8.27 0.79 -15.37
N ALA A 446 7.06 1.31 -15.59
CA ALA A 446 6.10 0.76 -16.54
C ALA A 446 6.61 0.79 -17.99
N VAL A 447 7.23 1.90 -18.42
CA VAL A 447 7.84 2.02 -19.76
C VAL A 447 8.97 1.00 -19.93
N VAL A 448 9.88 0.90 -18.95
CA VAL A 448 10.98 -0.08 -18.99
C VAL A 448 10.43 -1.51 -18.99
N MET A 449 9.35 -1.78 -18.24
CA MET A 449 8.69 -3.09 -18.20
C MET A 449 8.10 -3.46 -19.56
N ILE A 450 7.37 -2.54 -20.20
CA ILE A 450 6.84 -2.72 -21.56
C ILE A 450 7.97 -3.01 -22.55
N TRP A 451 9.06 -2.26 -22.46
CA TRP A 451 10.23 -2.44 -23.33
C TRP A 451 10.94 -3.78 -23.08
N HIS A 452 11.06 -4.19 -21.82
CA HIS A 452 11.60 -5.50 -21.42
C HIS A 452 10.76 -6.65 -21.99
N LEU A 453 9.42 -6.59 -21.85
CA LEU A 453 8.52 -7.60 -22.41
C LEU A 453 8.57 -7.63 -23.95
N PHE A 454 8.63 -6.45 -24.59
CA PHE A 454 8.82 -6.35 -26.04
C PHE A 454 10.11 -7.01 -26.49
N ARG A 455 11.23 -6.79 -25.79
CA ARG A 455 12.52 -7.44 -26.07
C ARG A 455 12.46 -8.94 -25.87
N VAL A 456 11.80 -9.45 -24.83
CA VAL A 456 11.57 -10.90 -24.66
C VAL A 456 10.91 -11.50 -25.90
N ARG A 457 9.86 -10.87 -26.44
CA ARG A 457 9.23 -11.32 -27.69
C ARG A 457 10.18 -11.21 -28.88
N ARG A 458 10.83 -10.05 -29.06
CA ARG A 458 11.71 -9.76 -30.21
C ARG A 458 12.91 -10.70 -30.27
N ASP A 459 13.39 -11.13 -29.10
CA ASP A 459 14.54 -12.02 -28.91
C ASP A 459 14.16 -13.51 -28.94
N GLY A 460 12.97 -13.84 -29.46
CA GLY A 460 12.52 -15.22 -29.71
C GLY A 460 11.83 -15.90 -28.52
N GLY A 461 11.40 -15.12 -27.52
CA GLY A 461 10.75 -15.63 -26.32
C GLY A 461 11.73 -16.22 -25.32
N ILE A 462 11.25 -17.23 -24.56
CA ILE A 462 12.04 -17.91 -23.53
C ILE A 462 13.30 -18.53 -24.15
N ALA A 463 14.44 -18.32 -23.50
CA ALA A 463 15.72 -18.85 -23.94
C ALA A 463 15.68 -20.38 -24.08
N ALA A 464 16.09 -20.87 -25.25
CA ALA A 464 16.22 -22.29 -25.58
C ALA A 464 17.29 -22.43 -26.67
N ALA A 465 17.89 -23.61 -26.76
CA ALA A 465 18.83 -23.96 -27.83
C ALA A 465 18.23 -23.67 -29.23
N PRO A 466 19.05 -23.42 -30.27
CA PRO A 466 18.60 -23.27 -31.65
C PRO A 466 17.78 -24.48 -32.11
N ALA A 467 16.82 -24.29 -33.03
CA ALA A 467 15.84 -25.32 -33.39
C ALA A 467 16.46 -26.67 -33.82
N GLY A 468 17.58 -26.66 -34.55
CA GLY A 468 18.28 -27.87 -34.99
C GLY A 468 19.16 -28.55 -33.92
N GLN A 469 19.26 -27.98 -32.73
CA GLN A 469 20.09 -28.47 -31.61
C GLN A 469 19.26 -28.77 -30.35
N ARG A 470 17.93 -28.74 -30.45
CA ARG A 470 17.04 -29.07 -29.33
C ARG A 470 16.86 -30.58 -29.22
N GLU A 471 16.90 -31.08 -27.99
CA GLU A 471 16.51 -32.47 -27.68
C GLU A 471 15.00 -32.70 -27.86
N ASP A 472 14.19 -31.64 -27.70
CA ASP A 472 12.74 -31.69 -27.85
C ASP A 472 12.26 -30.57 -28.80
N SER A 473 11.53 -30.95 -29.85
CA SER A 473 10.93 -30.04 -30.83
C SER A 473 9.50 -29.63 -30.48
N ALA A 474 8.91 -30.16 -29.40
CA ALA A 474 7.56 -29.81 -28.98
C ALA A 474 7.44 -28.32 -28.68
N ARG A 475 6.35 -27.70 -29.16
CA ARG A 475 6.03 -26.29 -28.95
C ARG A 475 4.61 -26.16 -28.44
N ILE A 476 4.38 -25.21 -27.54
CA ILE A 476 3.03 -24.82 -27.15
C ILE A 476 2.58 -23.61 -27.94
N THR A 477 1.28 -23.54 -28.20
CA THR A 477 0.65 -22.42 -28.90
C THR A 477 0.48 -21.22 -27.96
N ARG A 478 0.30 -20.02 -28.54
CA ARG A 478 -0.03 -18.80 -27.79
C ARG A 478 -1.28 -18.95 -26.91
N ALA A 479 -2.29 -19.70 -27.36
CA ALA A 479 -3.55 -19.87 -26.63
C ALA A 479 -3.34 -20.73 -25.37
N GLU A 480 -2.55 -21.79 -25.51
CA GLU A 480 -2.17 -22.64 -24.39
C GLU A 480 -1.30 -21.88 -23.38
N LEU A 481 -0.36 -21.05 -23.84
CA LEU A 481 0.44 -20.20 -22.98
C LEU A 481 -0.44 -19.21 -22.18
N LEU A 482 -1.29 -18.46 -22.88
CA LEU A 482 -2.18 -17.48 -22.26
C LEU A 482 -3.12 -18.14 -21.24
N ARG A 483 -3.66 -19.32 -21.56
CA ARG A 483 -4.49 -20.10 -20.63
C ARG A 483 -3.73 -20.46 -19.35
N ARG A 484 -2.47 -20.88 -19.45
CA ARG A 484 -1.63 -21.20 -18.28
C ARG A 484 -1.31 -19.96 -17.46
N GLU A 485 -1.04 -18.83 -18.11
CA GLU A 485 -0.75 -17.56 -17.43
C GLU A 485 -1.98 -17.03 -16.70
N ILE A 486 -3.16 -17.04 -17.33
CA ILE A 486 -4.43 -16.65 -16.69
C ILE A 486 -4.76 -17.55 -15.51
N LEU A 487 -4.61 -18.87 -15.65
CA LEU A 487 -4.80 -19.81 -14.54
C LEU A 487 -3.80 -19.55 -13.40
N GLY A 488 -2.54 -19.29 -13.73
CA GLY A 488 -1.52 -18.93 -12.75
C GLY A 488 -1.85 -17.64 -12.00
N MET A 489 -2.27 -16.59 -12.72
CA MET A 489 -2.72 -15.33 -12.14
C MET A 489 -3.97 -15.50 -11.27
N PHE A 490 -4.90 -16.37 -11.68
CA PHE A 490 -6.09 -16.66 -10.92
C PHE A 490 -5.75 -17.33 -9.58
N PHE A 491 -5.05 -18.46 -9.59
CA PHE A 491 -4.68 -19.16 -8.35
C PHE A 491 -3.74 -18.32 -7.49
N GLY A 492 -2.79 -17.61 -8.11
CA GLY A 492 -1.91 -16.67 -7.42
C GLY A 492 -2.69 -15.53 -6.77
N GLY A 493 -3.69 -14.98 -7.44
CA GLY A 493 -4.56 -13.94 -6.90
C GLY A 493 -5.42 -14.42 -5.75
N VAL A 494 -6.00 -15.63 -5.83
CA VAL A 494 -6.73 -16.24 -4.71
C VAL A 494 -5.83 -16.41 -3.50
N LEU A 495 -4.61 -16.96 -3.70
CA LEU A 495 -3.65 -17.14 -2.63
C LEU A 495 -3.23 -15.80 -2.02
N LEU A 496 -2.96 -14.79 -2.85
CA LEU A 496 -2.57 -13.45 -2.42
C LEU A 496 -3.68 -12.78 -1.60
N VAL A 497 -4.94 -12.91 -2.02
CA VAL A 497 -6.09 -12.37 -1.28
C VAL A 497 -6.26 -13.08 0.06
N VAL A 498 -6.23 -14.41 0.08
CA VAL A 498 -6.32 -15.19 1.32
C VAL A 498 -5.18 -14.80 2.27
N PHE A 499 -3.95 -14.73 1.77
CA PHE A 499 -2.79 -14.32 2.55
C PHE A 499 -2.94 -12.89 3.09
N SER A 500 -3.42 -11.95 2.27
CA SER A 500 -3.62 -10.55 2.66
C SER A 500 -4.76 -10.36 3.67
N ILE A 501 -5.72 -11.29 3.75
CA ILE A 501 -6.74 -11.30 4.81
C ILE A 501 -6.16 -11.86 6.12
N LEU A 502 -5.37 -12.93 6.03
CA LEU A 502 -4.85 -13.65 7.19
C LEU A 502 -3.65 -12.97 7.85
N VAL A 503 -2.83 -12.28 7.06
CA VAL A 503 -1.60 -11.64 7.50
C VAL A 503 -1.73 -10.13 7.26
N PRO A 504 -2.08 -9.33 8.28
CA PRO A 504 -2.21 -7.90 8.11
C PRO A 504 -0.84 -7.26 7.86
N ALA A 505 -0.79 -6.26 6.98
CA ALA A 505 0.43 -5.51 6.73
C ALA A 505 0.80 -4.67 7.97
N PRO A 506 2.08 -4.63 8.38
CA PRO A 506 2.52 -3.92 9.58
C PRO A 506 2.12 -2.45 9.57
N ILE A 507 1.68 -1.92 10.70
CA ILE A 507 1.40 -0.49 10.91
C ILE A 507 2.02 -0.07 12.23
N ALA A 508 2.75 1.03 12.24
CA ALA A 508 3.35 1.59 13.45
C ALA A 508 2.67 2.91 13.80
N ALA A 509 2.98 3.44 14.99
CA ALA A 509 2.47 4.74 15.40
C ALA A 509 2.95 5.86 14.45
N PRO A 510 2.18 6.93 14.26
CA PRO A 510 2.62 8.11 13.51
C PRO A 510 3.94 8.66 14.06
N MET A 511 4.84 9.11 13.18
CA MET A 511 6.09 9.72 13.60
C MET A 511 5.84 10.98 14.46
N ARG A 512 6.35 11.03 15.69
CA ARG A 512 6.28 12.20 16.60
C ARG A 512 7.65 12.88 16.79
N GLY A 513 7.67 14.22 16.79
CA GLY A 513 8.79 15.05 17.26
C GLY A 513 10.11 14.91 16.48
N ALA A 514 11.14 15.64 16.90
CA ALA A 514 12.47 15.55 16.31
C ALA A 514 13.24 14.31 16.80
N THR A 515 13.70 13.48 15.85
CA THR A 515 14.87 12.58 15.90
C THR A 515 15.15 11.75 17.17
N ILE A 516 14.14 11.28 17.90
CA ILE A 516 14.37 10.10 18.75
C ILE A 516 14.21 8.89 17.83
N VAL A 517 15.34 8.34 17.38
CA VAL A 517 15.36 7.06 16.67
C VAL A 517 15.07 6.00 17.73
N ASP A 518 13.81 5.56 17.82
CA ASP A 518 13.49 4.39 18.64
C ASP A 518 14.28 3.19 18.11
N ALA A 519 14.91 2.46 19.04
CA ALA A 519 15.83 1.36 18.78
C ALA A 519 15.23 0.20 17.97
N ASP A 520 13.90 0.17 17.81
CA ASP A 520 13.15 -0.91 17.16
C ASP A 520 12.91 -0.68 15.65
N SER A 521 13.35 0.45 15.08
CA SER A 521 13.18 0.72 13.64
C SER A 521 14.36 0.21 12.81
N SER A 522 14.08 -0.55 11.75
CA SER A 522 15.09 -1.20 10.89
C SER A 522 14.79 -0.98 9.40
N ALA A 523 15.78 -1.21 8.55
CA ALA A 523 15.58 -1.21 7.10
C ALA A 523 14.62 -2.33 6.68
N PRO A 524 13.89 -2.16 5.56
CA PRO A 524 13.19 -3.26 4.92
C PRO A 524 14.13 -4.47 4.70
N TRP A 525 13.57 -5.69 4.76
CA TRP A 525 14.37 -6.92 4.81
C TRP A 525 15.40 -7.06 3.66
N PHE A 526 15.09 -6.55 2.48
CA PHE A 526 15.97 -6.55 1.30
C PHE A 526 17.13 -5.53 1.37
N PHE A 527 17.11 -4.61 2.34
CA PHE A 527 18.19 -3.66 2.63
C PHE A 527 18.94 -3.92 3.94
N LEU A 528 18.57 -4.95 4.70
CA LEU A 528 19.24 -5.28 5.97
C LEU A 528 20.74 -5.55 5.80
N TRP A 529 21.17 -6.14 4.69
CA TRP A 529 22.59 -6.32 4.41
C TRP A 529 23.33 -4.98 4.20
N VAL A 530 22.67 -3.95 3.64
CA VAL A 530 23.22 -2.59 3.53
C VAL A 530 23.26 -1.92 4.90
N GLN A 531 22.22 -2.10 5.71
CA GLN A 531 22.22 -1.65 7.11
C GLN A 531 23.38 -2.28 7.88
N GLN A 532 23.67 -3.57 7.68
CA GLN A 532 24.83 -4.21 8.31
C GLN A 532 26.15 -3.61 7.83
N LEU A 533 26.29 -3.34 6.53
CA LEU A 533 27.47 -2.69 5.96
C LEU A 533 27.70 -1.29 6.55
N LEU A 534 26.63 -0.52 6.77
CA LEU A 534 26.69 0.79 7.41
C LEU A 534 27.18 0.75 8.86
N LYS A 535 26.97 -0.36 9.57
CA LYS A 535 27.54 -0.57 10.91
C LYS A 535 29.04 -0.89 10.87
N LEU A 536 29.57 -1.36 9.73
CA LEU A 536 30.95 -1.88 9.63
C LEU A 536 31.98 -0.81 9.24
N GLY A 537 31.57 0.33 8.67
CA GLY A 537 32.53 1.32 8.21
C GLY A 537 31.93 2.51 7.49
N ASP A 538 32.69 3.06 6.54
CA ASP A 538 32.35 4.31 5.86
C ASP A 538 31.01 4.24 5.09
N PRO A 539 30.05 5.15 5.35
CA PRO A 539 28.75 5.14 4.71
C PRO A 539 28.77 5.31 3.19
N PHE A 540 29.75 6.02 2.62
CA PHE A 540 29.84 6.21 1.18
C PHE A 540 30.38 4.95 0.49
N LEU A 541 31.49 4.41 1.00
CA LEU A 541 32.12 3.21 0.44
C LEU A 541 31.22 1.98 0.59
N LEU A 542 30.72 1.72 1.80
CA LEU A 542 29.98 0.50 2.11
C LEU A 542 28.47 0.64 1.86
N GLY A 543 27.90 1.84 2.02
CA GLY A 543 26.47 2.08 1.81
C GLY A 543 26.08 2.41 0.38
N ILE A 544 26.99 2.99 -0.42
CA ILE A 544 26.69 3.42 -1.80
C ILE A 544 27.55 2.65 -2.81
N LEU A 545 28.88 2.78 -2.74
CA LEU A 545 29.76 2.26 -3.79
C LEU A 545 29.73 0.73 -3.86
N LEU A 546 29.76 0.04 -2.72
CA LEU A 546 29.74 -1.42 -2.71
C LEU A 546 28.42 -2.00 -3.27
N PRO A 547 27.22 -1.58 -2.81
CA PRO A 547 25.97 -2.05 -3.42
C PRO A 547 25.83 -1.72 -4.91
N LEU A 548 26.20 -0.50 -5.30
CA LEU A 548 26.21 -0.11 -6.71
C LEU A 548 27.19 -0.97 -7.51
N GLY A 549 28.38 -1.21 -6.97
CA GLY A 549 29.40 -2.08 -7.57
C GLY A 549 28.91 -3.51 -7.75
N VAL A 550 28.18 -4.07 -6.78
CA VAL A 550 27.57 -5.41 -6.89
C VAL A 550 26.56 -5.46 -8.05
N ILE A 551 25.65 -4.49 -8.14
CA ILE A 551 24.65 -4.42 -9.22
C ILE A 551 25.34 -4.24 -10.57
N LEU A 552 26.28 -3.30 -10.69
CA LEU A 552 27.03 -3.06 -11.93
C LEU A 552 27.84 -4.28 -12.35
N PHE A 553 28.45 -4.98 -11.40
CA PHE A 553 29.18 -6.20 -11.66
C PHE A 553 28.27 -7.32 -12.17
N ILE A 554 27.10 -7.54 -11.54
CA ILE A 554 26.07 -8.46 -12.06
C ILE A 554 25.66 -8.08 -13.48
N GLY A 555 25.41 -6.79 -13.74
CA GLY A 555 25.10 -6.26 -15.07
C GLY A 555 26.20 -6.53 -16.11
N ALA A 556 27.47 -6.47 -15.68
CA ALA A 556 28.63 -6.68 -16.54
C ALA A 556 28.95 -8.16 -16.78
N MET A 557 28.47 -9.11 -15.95
CA MET A 557 28.80 -10.54 -16.07
C MET A 557 28.59 -11.10 -17.50
N PRO A 558 27.49 -10.83 -18.22
CA PRO A 558 27.29 -11.32 -19.59
C PRO A 558 28.32 -10.83 -20.63
N TYR A 559 29.07 -9.79 -20.30
CA TYR A 559 30.08 -9.16 -21.14
C TYR A 559 31.50 -9.52 -20.71
N LEU A 560 31.72 -9.76 -19.42
CA LEU A 560 33.02 -10.14 -18.86
C LEU A 560 33.35 -11.63 -19.04
N PHE A 561 32.33 -12.49 -19.05
CA PHE A 561 32.50 -13.94 -19.14
C PHE A 561 32.13 -14.47 -20.54
N LYS A 562 32.67 -15.65 -20.88
CA LYS A 562 32.38 -16.32 -22.16
C LYS A 562 30.89 -16.60 -22.31
N ASP A 563 30.39 -16.48 -23.53
CA ASP A 563 29.01 -16.79 -23.86
C ASP A 563 28.69 -18.28 -23.63
N ILE A 564 27.41 -18.52 -23.31
CA ILE A 564 26.88 -19.86 -23.10
C ILE A 564 26.87 -20.61 -24.43
N GLN A 565 27.30 -21.87 -24.41
CA GLN A 565 27.24 -22.71 -25.60
C GLN A 565 25.79 -22.83 -26.10
N GLN A 566 25.58 -22.67 -27.41
CA GLN A 566 24.23 -22.62 -28.00
C GLN A 566 23.41 -23.89 -27.72
N THR A 567 24.06 -25.04 -27.62
CA THR A 567 23.45 -26.35 -27.27
C THR A 567 22.96 -26.41 -25.82
N GLU A 568 23.61 -25.66 -24.92
CA GLU A 568 23.30 -25.60 -23.49
C GLU A 568 22.34 -24.45 -23.14
N LEU A 569 22.08 -23.53 -24.06
CA LEU A 569 21.28 -22.34 -23.82
C LEU A 569 19.86 -22.69 -23.34
N GLY A 570 19.47 -22.14 -22.19
CA GLY A 570 18.16 -22.40 -21.60
C GLY A 570 18.05 -23.78 -20.95
N ARG A 571 19.14 -24.52 -20.73
CA ARG A 571 19.18 -25.65 -19.79
C ARG A 571 19.50 -25.14 -18.39
N TRP A 572 19.03 -25.83 -17.36
CA TRP A 572 19.46 -25.52 -15.98
C TRP A 572 20.92 -25.93 -15.79
N PHE A 573 21.70 -25.06 -15.17
CA PHE A 573 23.11 -25.24 -14.84
C PHE A 573 23.99 -25.61 -16.05
N PRO A 574 24.02 -24.78 -17.12
CA PRO A 574 24.90 -25.02 -18.26
C PRO A 574 26.36 -25.02 -17.82
N ARG A 575 27.16 -25.98 -18.30
CA ARG A 575 28.58 -26.11 -17.90
C ARG A 575 29.39 -24.91 -18.35
N SER A 576 29.09 -24.38 -19.53
CA SER A 576 29.69 -23.15 -20.06
C SER A 576 29.45 -21.92 -19.18
N GLY A 577 28.41 -21.92 -18.33
CA GLY A 577 28.07 -20.81 -17.43
C GLY A 577 28.52 -20.95 -15.98
N GLN A 578 29.27 -22.00 -15.62
CA GLN A 578 29.58 -22.32 -14.22
C GLN A 578 30.27 -21.18 -13.45
N ARG A 579 31.20 -20.46 -14.08
CA ARG A 579 31.90 -19.33 -13.42
C ARG A 579 30.93 -18.24 -12.97
N VAL A 580 30.00 -17.84 -13.85
CA VAL A 580 28.98 -16.83 -13.54
C VAL A 580 28.05 -17.32 -12.44
N GLN A 581 27.65 -18.59 -12.47
CA GLN A 581 26.79 -19.20 -11.46
C GLN A 581 27.47 -19.23 -10.08
N LEU A 582 28.73 -19.67 -10.01
CA LEU A 582 29.48 -19.73 -8.74
C LEU A 582 29.70 -18.34 -8.14
N ILE A 583 30.03 -17.36 -8.96
CA ILE A 583 30.17 -15.96 -8.53
C ILE A 583 28.84 -15.43 -8.00
N PHE A 584 27.74 -15.67 -8.71
CA PHE A 584 26.41 -15.24 -8.27
C PHE A 584 25.99 -15.92 -6.96
N ILE A 585 26.28 -17.22 -6.79
CA ILE A 585 26.06 -17.94 -5.53
C ILE A 585 26.88 -17.30 -4.41
N LEU A 586 28.17 -17.03 -4.64
CA LEU A 586 29.04 -16.40 -3.64
C LEU A 586 28.51 -15.04 -3.20
N ILE A 587 28.14 -14.18 -4.15
CA ILE A 587 27.52 -12.87 -3.85
C ILE A 587 26.24 -13.05 -3.04
N SER A 588 25.37 -13.98 -3.44
CA SER A 588 24.10 -14.25 -2.76
C SER A 588 24.32 -14.74 -1.32
N VAL A 589 25.28 -15.65 -1.11
CA VAL A 589 25.65 -16.15 0.23
C VAL A 589 26.18 -15.03 1.10
N ILE A 590 27.01 -14.14 0.57
CA ILE A 590 27.51 -12.97 1.31
C ILE A 590 26.36 -12.04 1.72
N ILE A 591 25.45 -11.71 0.80
CA ILE A 591 24.28 -10.88 1.08
C ILE A 591 23.38 -11.53 2.14
N MET A 592 23.14 -12.84 2.03
CA MET A 592 22.35 -13.59 3.02
C MET A 592 23.02 -13.63 4.39
N ALA A 593 24.35 -13.81 4.45
CA ALA A 593 25.11 -13.79 5.69
C ALA A 593 25.04 -12.41 6.36
N LEU A 594 25.24 -11.33 5.61
CA LEU A 594 25.11 -9.95 6.12
C LEU A 594 23.69 -9.65 6.60
N THR A 595 22.67 -10.13 5.87
CA THR A 595 21.27 -10.00 6.27
C THR A 595 21.00 -10.74 7.58
N ALA A 596 21.46 -11.99 7.71
CA ALA A 596 21.29 -12.78 8.92
C ALA A 596 22.00 -12.16 10.12
N LEU A 597 23.21 -11.62 9.93
CA LEU A 597 23.92 -10.87 10.96
C LEU A 597 23.15 -9.64 11.42
N SER A 598 22.54 -8.90 10.48
CA SER A 598 21.71 -7.74 10.82
C SER A 598 20.45 -8.11 11.61
N ILE A 599 19.88 -9.30 11.38
CA ILE A 599 18.68 -9.77 12.10
C ILE A 599 19.05 -10.26 13.52
N SER A 600 20.26 -10.79 13.69
CA SER A 600 20.73 -11.34 14.98
C SER A 600 21.18 -10.29 16.00
N GLN A 601 21.33 -9.04 15.58
CA GLN A 601 21.75 -7.89 16.40
C GLN A 601 20.56 -6.98 16.62
#